data_AF-A0A1H0ZJS1-F1
#
_entry.id   AF-A0A1H0ZJS1-F1
#
_cell.length_a   1.000
_cell.length_b   1.000
_cell.length_c   1.000
_cell.angle_alpha   90.00
_cell.angle_beta   90.00
_cell.angle_gamma   90.00
#
_symmetry.space_group_name_H-M   'P 1'
#
loop_
_entity.id
_entity.type
_entity.pdbx_description
1 polymer ?
#
loop_
_entity_poly.entity_id
_entity_poly.type
_entity_poly.pdbx_seq_one_letter_code
_entity_poly.pdbx_strand_id
1 'polypeptide(L)' 'MQETLFDFPPKSRKSQVFKAHVIDAGNAPDGSPIAHFECSRCDWDFGWVDCPNVTFGKRGIPCPICNQQQ' A
#
# COMPACT_ATOMS: atom_id res chain seq x y z
N MET A 1 -19.90 44.59 -2.85
CA MET A 1 -19.86 43.23 -2.25
C MET A 1 -18.68 42.52 -2.89
N GLN A 2 -17.64 42.22 -2.11
CA GLN A 2 -16.50 41.45 -2.59
C GLN A 2 -16.79 39.97 -2.36
N GLU A 3 -16.95 39.20 -3.43
CA GLU A 3 -17.11 37.75 -3.38
C GLU A 3 -15.74 37.11 -3.11
N THR A 4 -15.63 36.33 -2.02
CA THR A 4 -14.40 35.64 -1.62
C THR A 4 -14.22 34.36 -2.46
N LEU A 5 -13.27 34.40 -3.39
CA LEU A 5 -12.91 33.34 -4.35
C LEU A 5 -12.45 31.99 -3.71
N PHE A 6 -12.43 31.87 -2.38
CA PHE A 6 -11.72 30.81 -1.65
C PHE A 6 -12.54 30.09 -0.58
N ASP A 7 -13.85 30.25 -0.51
CA ASP A 7 -14.71 29.50 0.43
C ASP A 7 -15.04 28.09 -0.05
N PHE A 8 -14.01 27.27 -0.32
CA PHE A 8 -14.21 25.84 -0.55
C PHE A 8 -14.32 25.12 0.80
N PRO A 9 -15.38 24.34 1.04
CA PRO A 9 -15.46 23.53 2.26
C PRO A 9 -14.26 22.58 2.31
N PRO A 10 -13.70 22.31 3.50
CA PRO A 10 -12.56 21.41 3.64
C PRO A 10 -12.94 20.05 3.03
N LYS A 11 -12.22 19.65 1.97
CA LYS A 11 -12.40 18.31 1.39
C LYS A 11 -12.12 17.27 2.47
N SER A 12 -13.11 16.42 2.75
CA SER A 12 -12.92 15.25 3.62
C SER A 12 -11.72 14.46 3.11
N ARG A 13 -10.69 14.32 3.94
CA ARG A 13 -9.51 13.52 3.61
C ARG A 13 -9.95 12.06 3.61
N LYS A 14 -9.67 11.34 2.52
CA LYS A 14 -9.84 9.88 2.50
C LYS A 14 -9.01 9.27 3.63
N SER A 15 -9.55 8.25 4.30
CA SER A 15 -8.82 7.50 5.32
C SER A 15 -7.50 6.97 4.75
N GLN A 16 -6.48 6.92 5.60
CA GLN A 16 -5.15 6.52 5.20
C GLN A 16 -5.11 4.99 5.09
N VAL A 17 -4.83 4.46 3.90
CA VAL A 17 -4.65 3.00 3.75
C VAL A 17 -3.19 2.63 4.06
N PHE A 18 -2.98 1.89 5.14
CA PHE A 18 -1.68 1.27 5.45
C PHE A 18 -1.44 0.06 4.58
N LYS A 19 -0.20 -0.09 4.10
CA LYS A 19 0.17 -1.16 3.18
C LYS A 19 1.44 -1.86 3.64
N ALA A 20 1.49 -3.17 3.42
CA ALA A 20 2.69 -3.95 3.38
C ALA A 20 3.46 -3.63 2.08
N HIS A 21 4.77 -3.50 2.21
CA HIS A 21 5.67 -3.17 1.10
C HIS A 21 6.69 -4.29 0.91
N VAL A 22 7.29 -4.32 -0.27
CA VAL A 22 8.31 -5.32 -0.63
C VAL A 22 9.51 -5.17 0.32
N ILE A 23 9.88 -6.28 0.97
CA ILE A 23 11.09 -6.41 1.79
C ILE A 23 12.17 -7.24 1.09
N ASP A 24 11.76 -8.17 0.23
CA ASP A 24 12.66 -9.00 -0.57
C ASP A 24 12.04 -9.33 -1.95
N ALA A 25 12.90 -9.61 -2.94
CA ALA A 25 12.49 -9.90 -4.30
C ALA A 25 13.31 -11.06 -4.88
N GLY A 26 12.66 -11.91 -5.68
CA GLY A 26 13.28 -13.09 -6.24
C GLY A 26 12.51 -13.67 -7.40
N ASN A 27 12.90 -14.87 -7.79
CA ASN A 27 12.23 -15.64 -8.83
C ASN A 27 11.75 -16.96 -8.24
N ALA A 28 10.52 -17.35 -8.57
CA ALA A 28 10.01 -18.68 -8.27
C ALA A 28 10.75 -19.77 -9.08
N PRO A 29 10.58 -21.07 -8.75
CA PRO A 29 11.26 -22.16 -9.45
C PRO A 29 10.99 -22.24 -10.96
N ASP A 30 9.85 -21.70 -11.41
CA ASP A 30 9.47 -21.59 -12.82
C ASP A 30 10.03 -20.33 -13.51
N GLY A 31 10.77 -19.49 -12.79
CA GLY A 31 11.35 -18.25 -13.27
C GLY A 31 10.42 -17.04 -13.20
N SER A 32 9.21 -17.18 -12.67
CA SER A 32 8.28 -16.05 -12.51
C SER A 32 8.74 -15.08 -11.39
N PRO A 33 8.58 -13.76 -11.56
CA PRO A 33 9.02 -12.78 -10.58
C PRO A 33 8.10 -12.80 -9.35
N ILE A 34 8.70 -12.96 -8.16
CA ILE A 34 8.00 -12.97 -6.87
C ILE A 34 8.61 -11.93 -5.92
N ALA A 35 7.82 -11.48 -4.96
CA ALA A 35 8.28 -10.56 -3.92
C ALA A 35 7.66 -10.90 -2.57
N HIS A 36 8.44 -10.71 -1.51
CA HIS A 36 8.03 -10.88 -0.13
C HIS A 36 7.55 -9.53 0.42
N PHE A 37 6.34 -9.48 0.98
CA PHE A 37 5.76 -8.26 1.53
C PHE A 37 5.56 -8.33 3.03
N GLU A 38 5.91 -7.23 3.72
CA GLU A 38 5.72 -7.09 5.17
C GLU A 38 5.19 -5.69 5.51
N CYS A 39 4.35 -5.60 6.54
CA CYS A 39 3.87 -4.32 7.07
C CYS A 39 4.87 -3.74 8.08
N SER A 40 5.51 -2.63 7.73
CA SER A 40 6.46 -1.91 8.58
C SER A 40 5.90 -1.31 9.88
N ARG A 41 4.60 -1.46 10.13
CA ARG A 41 3.93 -0.92 11.33
C ARG A 41 3.59 -1.98 12.37
N CYS A 42 3.19 -3.17 11.94
CA CYS A 42 2.71 -4.23 12.83
C CYS A 42 3.38 -5.57 12.57
N ASP A 43 4.40 -5.60 11.71
CA ASP A 43 5.18 -6.78 11.35
C ASP A 43 4.31 -7.91 10.77
N TRP A 44 3.13 -7.57 10.26
CA TRP A 44 2.30 -8.53 9.55
C TRP A 44 3.00 -8.95 8.26
N ASP A 45 3.39 -10.22 8.24
CA ASP A 45 3.95 -10.89 7.09
C ASP A 45 2.85 -11.37 6.13
N PHE A 46 2.94 -10.94 4.87
CA PHE A 46 2.09 -11.49 3.80
C PHE A 46 2.74 -12.68 3.10
N GLY A 47 4.07 -12.79 3.17
CA GLY A 47 4.83 -13.82 2.48
C GLY A 47 5.18 -13.48 1.02
N TRP A 48 5.70 -14.48 0.31
CA TRP A 48 6.10 -14.43 -1.09
C TRP A 48 4.89 -14.55 -2.01
N VAL A 49 4.72 -13.59 -2.92
CA VAL A 49 3.65 -13.61 -3.93
C VAL A 49 4.14 -13.18 -5.30
N ASP A 50 3.41 -13.58 -6.33
CA ASP A 50 3.64 -13.17 -7.70
C ASP A 50 3.65 -11.65 -7.83
N CYS A 51 4.76 -11.13 -8.33
CA CYS A 51 4.98 -9.71 -8.53
C CYS A 51 5.26 -9.44 -10.03
N PRO A 52 4.22 -9.48 -10.88
CA PRO A 52 4.38 -9.48 -12.35
C PRO A 52 5.01 -8.19 -12.90
N ASN A 53 4.98 -7.10 -12.14
CA ASN A 53 5.64 -5.86 -12.53
C ASN A 53 6.00 -4.99 -11.31
N VAL A 54 6.93 -4.06 -11.52
CA VAL A 54 7.40 -3.12 -10.49
C VAL A 54 6.26 -2.24 -9.94
N THR A 55 5.25 -1.93 -10.76
CA THR A 55 4.10 -1.14 -10.33
C THR A 55 3.29 -1.86 -9.26
N PHE A 56 3.13 -3.19 -9.38
CA PHE A 56 2.48 -4.03 -8.37
C PHE A 56 3.27 -3.98 -7.05
N GLY A 57 4.57 -4.26 -7.08
CA GLY A 57 5.44 -4.18 -5.90
C GLY A 57 5.40 -2.81 -5.23
N LYS A 58 5.49 -1.71 -6.01
CA LYS A 58 5.42 -0.34 -5.49
C LYS A 58 4.05 0.04 -4.90
N ARG A 59 2.96 -0.53 -5.43
CA ARG A 59 1.61 -0.25 -4.92
C ARG A 59 1.40 -0.78 -3.51
N GLY A 60 2.08 -1.87 -3.13
CA GLY A 60 1.94 -2.54 -1.84
C GLY A 60 0.58 -3.19 -1.64
N ILE A 61 0.48 -4.01 -0.60
CA ILE A 61 -0.70 -4.82 -0.28
C ILE A 61 -1.36 -4.24 0.97
N PRO A 62 -2.67 -3.98 0.99
CA PRO A 62 -3.32 -3.38 2.16
C PRO A 62 -3.16 -4.28 3.39
N CYS A 63 -2.64 -3.72 4.49
CA CYS A 63 -2.47 -4.45 5.74
C CYS A 63 -3.84 -4.67 6.42
N PRO A 64 -4.28 -5.91 6.68
CA PRO A 64 -5.58 -6.16 7.29
C PRO A 64 -5.62 -5.72 8.77
N ILE A 65 -4.49 -5.73 9.47
CA ILE A 65 -4.41 -5.39 10.90
C ILE A 65 -4.47 -3.86 11.09
N CYS A 66 -3.55 -3.12 10.48
CA CYS A 66 -3.50 -1.66 10.66
C CYS A 66 -4.72 -0.93 10.08
N ASN A 67 -5.34 -1.47 9.03
CA ASN A 67 -6.52 -0.84 8.43
C ASN A 67 -7.82 -1.17 9.17
N GLN A 68 -7.86 -2.17 10.05
CA GLN A 68 -9.00 -2.42 10.95
C GLN A 68 -8.98 -1.51 12.17
N GLN A 69 -7.81 -0.98 12.53
CA GLN A 69 -7.61 -0.06 13.66
C GLN A 69 -7.79 1.42 13.26
N GLN A 70 -8.15 1.69 11.99
CA GLN A 70 -8.35 3.02 11.41
C GLN A 70 -9.76 3.57 11.69
#